data_AF-A0A522W0Y3-F1
#
_entry.id   AF-A0A522W0Y3-F1
#
_cell.length_a   1.000
_cell.length_b   1.000
_cell.length_c   1.000
_cell.angle_alpha   90.00
_cell.angle_beta   90.00
_cell.angle_gamma   90.00
#
_symmetry.space_group_name_H-M   'P 1'
#
loop_
_entity.id
_entity.type
_entity.pdbx_description
1 polymer ?
#
loop_
_entity_poly.entity_id
_entity_poly.type
_entity_poly.pdbx_seq_one_letter_code
_entity_poly.pdbx_strand_id
1 'polypeptide(L)'
;PPGGESFAAMIGRVAGALENLTAAQAGRDILAIVHAGTVRAALATALDISPAQALRFSVHPLSLTRLDATSDGWRVEMVNVLPYS
;
A
#
# COMPACT_ATOMS: atom_id res chain seq x y z
N PRO A 1 0.34 16.29 9.64
CA PRO A 1 0.69 16.95 10.93
C PRO A 1 1.34 18.31 10.67
N PRO A 2 1.27 19.28 11.60
CA PRO A 2 2.02 20.53 11.47
C PRO A 2 3.52 20.24 11.33
N GLY A 3 4.16 20.80 10.30
CA GLY A 3 5.59 20.62 10.01
C GLY A 3 6.03 19.22 9.53
N GLY A 4 5.10 18.28 9.37
CA GLY A 4 5.38 16.92 8.88
C GLY A 4 4.87 16.67 7.46
N GLU A 5 5.20 15.50 6.91
CA GLU A 5 4.65 15.04 5.63
C GLU A 5 3.12 14.91 5.71
N SER A 6 2.43 15.38 4.68
CA SER A 6 0.98 15.16 4.54
C SER A 6 0.70 13.73 4.06
N PHE A 7 -0.47 13.19 4.37
CA PHE A 7 -0.80 11.84 3.90
C PHE A 7 -0.89 11.75 2.36
N ALA A 8 -1.29 12.83 1.68
CA ALA A 8 -1.27 12.91 0.23
C ALA A 8 0.17 12.87 -0.34
N ALA A 9 1.12 13.57 0.28
CA ALA A 9 2.53 13.50 -0.10
C ALA A 9 3.10 12.09 0.11
N MET A 10 2.72 11.45 1.22
CA MET A 10 3.07 10.05 1.48
C MET A 10 2.52 9.10 0.40
N ILE A 11 1.27 9.28 -0.06
CA ILE A 11 0.70 8.49 -1.16
C ILE A 11 1.55 8.65 -2.42
N GLY A 12 1.90 9.87 -2.81
CA GLY A 12 2.75 10.11 -3.98
C GLY A 12 4.13 9.42 -3.87
N ARG A 13 4.76 9.51 -2.69
CA ARG A 13 6.04 8.83 -2.43
C ARG A 13 5.92 7.30 -2.47
N VAL A 14 4.84 6.74 -1.93
CA VAL A 14 4.61 5.29 -1.93
C VAL A 14 4.26 4.80 -3.33
N ALA A 15 3.49 5.55 -4.12
CA ALA A 15 3.20 5.22 -5.52
C ALA A 15 4.48 5.07 -6.34
N GLY A 16 5.38 6.07 -6.27
CA GLY A 16 6.68 5.98 -6.94
C GLY A 16 7.54 4.82 -6.44
N ALA A 17 7.48 4.47 -5.15
CA ALA A 17 8.18 3.30 -4.63
C ALA A 17 7.60 1.98 -5.18
N LEU A 18 6.26 1.86 -5.26
CA LEU A 18 5.60 0.69 -5.83
C LEU A 18 5.97 0.48 -7.30
N GLU A 19 5.92 1.54 -8.12
CA GLU A 19 6.31 1.48 -9.54
C GLU A 19 7.77 1.03 -9.70
N ASN A 20 8.69 1.68 -9.00
CA ASN A 20 10.12 1.38 -9.11
C ASN A 20 10.46 -0.05 -8.64
N LEU A 21 9.92 -0.48 -7.51
CA LEU A 21 10.18 -1.81 -6.96
C LEU A 21 9.58 -2.91 -7.84
N THR A 22 8.35 -2.71 -8.33
CA THR A 22 7.68 -3.66 -9.22
C THR A 22 8.43 -3.82 -10.52
N ALA A 23 8.91 -2.73 -11.12
CA ALA A 23 9.75 -2.78 -12.31
C ALA A 23 11.08 -3.49 -12.06
N ALA A 24 11.75 -3.18 -10.94
CA ALA A 24 13.04 -3.77 -10.60
C ALA A 24 12.97 -5.27 -10.24
N GLN A 25 11.81 -5.75 -9.77
CA GLN A 25 11.58 -7.14 -9.36
C GLN A 25 10.53 -7.83 -10.24
N ALA A 26 10.48 -7.49 -11.53
CA ALA A 26 9.49 -8.01 -12.46
C ALA A 26 9.38 -9.55 -12.40
N GLY A 27 8.16 -10.05 -12.24
CA GLY A 27 7.86 -11.48 -12.15
C GLY A 27 8.22 -12.15 -10.81
N ARG A 28 8.53 -11.37 -9.76
CA ARG A 28 8.86 -11.86 -8.42
C ARG A 28 7.98 -11.21 -7.36
N ASP A 29 7.85 -11.90 -6.22
CA ASP A 29 7.19 -11.36 -5.04
C ASP A 29 8.10 -10.41 -4.27
N ILE A 30 7.52 -9.34 -3.73
CA ILE A 30 8.19 -8.37 -2.85
C ILE A 30 7.52 -8.42 -1.47
N LEU A 31 8.30 -8.74 -0.43
CA LEU A 31 7.84 -8.64 0.95
C LEU A 31 8.31 -7.32 1.58
N ALA A 32 7.38 -6.42 1.87
CA ALA A 32 7.66 -5.14 2.50
C ALA A 32 7.18 -5.11 3.96
N ILE A 33 8.10 -4.87 4.89
CA ILE A 33 7.80 -4.67 6.32
C ILE A 33 7.65 -3.17 6.56
N VAL A 34 6.40 -2.71 6.74
CA VAL A 34 6.08 -1.28 6.79
C VAL A 34 5.00 -0.97 7.83
N HIS A 35 4.86 0.32 8.15
CA HIS A 35 3.84 0.81 9.07
C HIS A 35 2.48 0.97 8.39
N ALA A 36 1.41 1.04 9.19
CA ALA A 36 0.03 1.16 8.73
C ALA A 36 -0.21 2.33 7.76
N GLY A 37 0.49 3.45 7.93
CA GLY A 37 0.40 4.59 7.00
C GLY A 37 0.84 4.21 5.58
N THR A 38 1.91 3.42 5.44
CA THR A 38 2.42 2.96 4.14
C THR A 38 1.48 1.96 3.50
N VAL A 39 0.89 1.05 4.29
CA VAL A 39 -0.12 0.11 3.79
C VAL A 39 -1.34 0.86 3.24
N ARG A 40 -1.86 1.85 3.98
CA ARG A 40 -2.98 2.68 3.52
C ARG A 40 -2.63 3.49 2.27
N ALA A 41 -1.42 4.03 2.21
CA ALA A 41 -0.94 4.76 1.04
C ALA A 41 -0.85 3.85 -0.20
N ALA A 42 -0.34 2.63 -0.04
CA ALA A 42 -0.29 1.63 -1.10
C ALA A 42 -1.69 1.21 -1.57
N LEU A 43 -2.65 1.04 -0.65
CA LEU A 43 -4.05 0.79 -0.98
C LEU A 43 -4.69 1.98 -1.70
N ALA A 44 -4.34 3.22 -1.33
CA ALA A 44 -4.81 4.41 -2.02
C ALA A 44 -4.36 4.42 -3.49
N THR A 45 -3.08 4.13 -3.73
CA THR A 45 -2.52 4.00 -5.08
C THR A 45 -3.15 2.85 -5.85
N ALA A 46 -3.27 1.67 -5.24
CA ALA A 46 -3.75 0.47 -5.91
C ALA A 46 -5.24 0.57 -6.32
N LEU A 47 -6.06 1.22 -5.50
CA LEU A 47 -7.51 1.34 -5.74
C LEU A 47 -7.92 2.66 -6.38
N ASP A 48 -6.97 3.57 -6.64
CA ASP A 48 -7.22 4.94 -7.10
C ASP A 48 -8.29 5.68 -6.27
N ILE A 49 -8.11 5.67 -4.94
CA ILE A 49 -9.04 6.30 -3.99
C ILE A 49 -8.42 7.51 -3.29
N SER A 50 -9.29 8.40 -2.82
CA SER A 50 -8.84 9.59 -2.10
C SER A 50 -8.11 9.26 -0.79
N PRO A 51 -7.22 10.16 -0.30
CA PRO A 51 -6.56 9.98 0.99
C PRO A 51 -7.55 9.77 2.15
N ALA A 52 -8.70 10.46 2.12
CA ALA A 52 -9.73 10.33 3.15
C ALA A 52 -10.42 8.96 3.13
N GLN A 53 -10.59 8.34 1.96
CA GLN A 53 -11.11 6.97 1.85
C GLN A 53 -10.07 5.96 2.33
N ALA A 54 -8.80 6.14 1.96
CA ALA A 54 -7.72 5.23 2.38
C ALA A 54 -7.47 5.22 3.90
N LEU A 55 -7.68 6.36 4.58
CA LEU A 55 -7.59 6.44 6.04
C LEU A 55 -8.64 5.57 6.77
N ARG A 56 -9.68 5.11 6.08
CA ARG A 56 -10.74 4.26 6.67
C ARG A 56 -10.35 2.79 6.80
N PHE A 57 -9.23 2.36 6.19
CA PHE A 57 -8.75 0.99 6.36
C PHE A 57 -8.15 0.78 7.75
N SER A 58 -8.63 -0.26 8.44
CA SER A 58 -7.92 -0.83 9.58
C SER A 58 -6.70 -1.60 9.09
N VAL A 59 -5.59 -1.43 9.79
CA VAL A 59 -4.34 -2.17 9.55
C VAL A 59 -3.78 -2.54 10.92
N HIS A 60 -3.93 -3.80 11.31
CA HIS A 60 -3.44 -4.30 12.58
C HIS A 60 -1.93 -4.54 12.51
N PRO A 61 -1.21 -4.39 13.64
CA PRO A 61 0.16 -4.87 13.73
C PRO A 61 0.28 -6.33 13.29
N LEU A 62 1.34 -6.64 12.54
CA LEU A 62 1.62 -7.99 12.02
C LEU A 62 0.54 -8.56 11.08
N SER A 63 -0.39 -7.75 10.59
CA SER A 63 -1.32 -8.17 9.54
C SER A 63 -0.66 -8.19 8.16
N LEU A 64 -1.18 -9.04 7.28
CA LEU A 64 -0.77 -9.15 5.88
C LEU A 64 -1.76 -8.40 4.98
N THR A 65 -1.23 -7.63 4.04
CA THR A 65 -1.96 -7.04 2.91
C THR A 65 -1.20 -7.39 1.64
N ARG A 66 -1.91 -7.87 0.62
CA ARG A 66 -1.30 -8.28 -0.66
C ARG A 66 -1.91 -7.49 -1.80
N LEU A 67 -1.01 -6.96 -2.62
CA LEU A 67 -1.31 -6.24 -3.85
C LEU A 67 -0.58 -6.95 -4.98
N ASP A 68 -1.31 -7.27 -6.05
CA ASP A 68 -0.72 -7.84 -7.26
C ASP A 68 -0.70 -6.75 -8.34
N ALA A 69 0.46 -6.51 -8.96
CA ALA A 69 0.55 -5.67 -10.15
C ALA A 69 0.20 -6.51 -11.38
N THR A 70 -0.78 -6.05 -12.17
CA THR A 70 -1.27 -6.72 -13.38
C THR A 70 -1.15 -5.80 -14.60
N SER A 71 -1.44 -6.31 -15.79
CA SER A 71 -1.49 -5.49 -17.02
C SER A 71 -2.57 -4.41 -16.97
N ASP A 72 -3.64 -4.64 -16.20
CA ASP A 72 -4.81 -3.76 -16.11
C ASP A 72 -4.76 -2.84 -14.88
N GLY A 73 -3.61 -2.80 -14.19
CA GLY A 73 -3.41 -2.05 -12.95
C GLY A 73 -3.25 -2.96 -11.73
N TRP A 74 -3.48 -2.40 -10.55
CA TRP A 74 -3.30 -3.12 -9.30
C TRP A 74 -4.55 -3.90 -8.91
N ARG A 75 -4.36 -5.12 -8.41
CA ARG A 75 -5.39 -5.91 -7.76
C ARG A 75 -5.09 -6.02 -6.27
N VAL A 76 -6.10 -5.77 -5.44
CA VAL A 76 -6.02 -6.01 -3.99
C VAL A 76 -6.53 -7.41 -3.69
N GLU A 77 -5.64 -8.32 -3.35
CA GLU A 77 -6.00 -9.73 -3.10
C GLU A 77 -6.49 -9.93 -1.67
N MET A 78 -5.83 -9.30 -0.70
CA MET A 78 -6.20 -9.37 0.70
C MET A 78 -5.77 -8.12 1.45
N VAL A 79 -6.54 -7.77 2.47
CA VAL A 79 -6.28 -6.60 3.33
C VAL A 79 -6.40 -7.01 4.78
N ASN A 80 -5.39 -6.67 5.59
CA ASN A 80 -5.44 -6.78 7.05
C ASN A 80 -5.72 -8.20 7.59
N VAL A 81 -5.15 -9.23 6.95
CA VAL A 81 -5.29 -10.63 7.37
C VAL A 81 -4.34 -10.92 8.53
N LEU A 82 -4.83 -11.52 9.62
CA LEU A 82 -4.00 -11.92 10.75
C LEU A 82 -3.56 -13.38 10.59
N PRO A 83 -2.30 -13.73 10.95
CA PRO A 83 -1.75 -15.07 10.73
C PRO A 83 -2.32 -16.19 11.63
N TYR A 84 -3.23 -15.87 12.56
CA TYR A 84 -3.77 -16.82 13.54
C TYR A 84 -5.31 -16.83 13.62
N SER A 85 -6.00 -16.42 12.56
CA SER A 85 -7.47 -16.54 12.47
C SER A 85 -7.92 -17.92 12.03
#